data_AF-A0A024QH80-F1
#
_entry.id   AF-A0A024QH80-F1
#
_cell.length_a   1.000
_cell.length_b   1.000
_cell.length_c   1.000
_cell.angle_alpha   90.00
_cell.angle_beta   90.00
_cell.angle_gamma   90.00
#
_symmetry.space_group_name_H-M   'P 1'
#
loop_
_entity.id
_entity.type
_entity.pdbx_description
1 polymer ?
#
loop_
_entity_poly.entity_id
_entity_poly.type
_entity_poly.pdbx_seq_one_letter_code
_entity_poly.pdbx_strand_id
1 'polypeptide(L)' 'MEKEYIGKCDLCGDKIYCRSGFLDGIIQSNHKLICFSCQEEKIDD' A
#
# COMPACT_ATOMS: atom_id res chain seq x y z
N MET A 1 -8.86 16.66 5.43
CA MET A 1 -8.65 15.27 4.99
C MET A 1 -7.75 14.60 6.00
N GLU A 2 -8.24 13.61 6.72
CA GLU A 2 -7.45 12.83 7.67
C GLU A 2 -6.55 11.88 6.88
N LYS A 3 -5.25 11.94 7.18
CA LYS A 3 -4.23 11.07 6.59
C LYS A 3 -3.43 10.46 7.72
N GLU A 4 -3.54 9.15 7.86
CA GLU A 4 -2.93 8.40 8.94
C GLU A 4 -1.79 7.56 8.39
N TYR A 5 -0.62 7.63 9.00
CA TYR A 5 0.51 6.82 8.59
C TYR A 5 0.32 5.38 9.08
N ILE A 6 0.44 4.42 8.17
CA ILE A 6 0.23 2.99 8.46
C ILE A 6 1.56 2.25 8.47
N GLY A 7 2.43 2.53 7.50
CA GLY A 7 3.69 1.79 7.36
C GLY A 7 4.41 2.11 6.06
N LYS A 8 5.35 1.23 5.69
CA LYS A 8 6.08 1.32 4.43
C LYS A 8 5.71 0.16 3.52
N CYS A 9 5.76 0.38 2.21
CA CYS A 9 5.64 -0.66 1.20
C CYS A 9 6.80 -1.65 1.35
N ASP A 10 6.51 -2.94 1.40
CA ASP A 10 7.53 -3.99 1.49
C ASP A 10 8.34 -4.20 0.20
N LEU A 11 7.98 -3.52 -0.90
CA LEU A 11 8.69 -3.60 -2.19
C LEU A 11 9.56 -2.36 -2.45
N CYS A 12 8.98 -1.16 -2.41
CA CYS A 12 9.71 0.09 -2.71
C CYS A 12 10.11 0.89 -1.48
N GLY A 13 9.58 0.58 -0.29
CA GLY A 13 9.84 1.33 0.95
C GLY A 13 9.05 2.63 1.10
N ASP A 14 8.17 2.97 0.14
CA ASP A 14 7.34 4.18 0.20
C ASP A 14 6.36 4.15 1.36
N LYS A 15 6.06 5.34 1.91
CA LYS A 15 5.10 5.47 3.00
C LYS A 15 3.67 5.24 2.50
N ILE A 16 2.96 4.33 3.16
CA ILE A 16 1.55 4.03 2.93
C ILE A 16 0.73 4.65 4.05
N TYR A 17 -0.43 5.16 3.67
CA TYR A 17 -1.32 5.90 4.55
C TYR A 17 -2.74 5.38 4.41
N CYS A 18 -3.55 5.58 5.44
CA CYS A 18 -5.00 5.60 5.29
C CYS A 18 -5.47 7.02 5.01
N ARG A 19 -6.36 7.20 4.03
CA ARG A 19 -7.06 8.46 3.79
C ARG A 19 -8.55 8.22 4.00
N SER A 20 -9.13 8.95 4.95
CA SER A 20 -10.57 8.87 5.26
C SER A 20 -11.05 7.42 5.52
N GLY A 21 -10.24 6.61 6.20
CA GLY A 21 -10.55 5.21 6.52
C GLY A 21 -10.23 4.19 5.42
N PHE A 22 -9.70 4.61 4.26
CA PHE A 22 -9.28 3.72 3.17
C PHE A 22 -7.76 3.63 3.10
N LEU A 23 -7.23 2.42 3.02
CA LEU A 23 -5.79 2.17 2.87
C LEU A 23 -5.33 2.48 1.45
N ASP A 24 -4.28 3.30 1.30
CA ASP A 24 -3.60 3.57 0.02
C ASP A 24 -2.65 2.42 -0.37
N GLY A 25 -3.13 1.19 -0.28
CA GLY A 25 -2.35 -0.01 -0.51
C GLY A 25 -3.19 -1.27 -0.25
N ILE A 26 -2.54 -2.42 -0.40
CA ILE A 26 -3.14 -3.73 -0.17
C ILE A 26 -2.31 -4.50 0.85
N ILE A 27 -3.00 -5.24 1.73
CA ILE A 27 -2.39 -6.24 2.59
C ILE A 27 -2.53 -7.59 1.88
N GLN A 28 -1.42 -8.20 1.50
CA GLN A 28 -1.41 -9.53 0.88
C GLN A 28 -1.59 -10.63 1.95
N SER A 29 -1.94 -11.85 1.52
CA SER A 29 -2.18 -13.00 2.41
C SER A 29 -0.97 -13.39 3.27
N ASN A 30 0.24 -12.99 2.86
CA ASN A 30 1.49 -13.18 3.62
C ASN A 30 1.79 -12.00 4.59
N HIS A 31 0.79 -11.17 4.89
CA HIS A 31 0.89 -9.97 5.71
C HIS A 31 1.84 -8.89 5.19
N LYS A 32 2.17 -8.90 3.89
CA LYS A 32 2.93 -7.81 3.26
C LYS A 32 2.03 -6.63 2.94
N LEU A 33 2.51 -5.43 3.26
CA LEU A 33 1.89 -4.15 2.94
C LEU A 33 2.48 -3.61 1.63
N ILE A 34 1.67 -3.56 0.57
CA ILE A 34 2.10 -3.18 -0.77
C ILE A 34 1.37 -1.91 -1.22
N CYS A 35 2.09 -0.92 -1.77
CA CYS A 35 1.47 0.27 -2.33
C CYS A 35 0.80 -0.04 -3.67
N PHE A 36 -0.18 0.76 -4.09
CA PHE A 36 -0.88 0.52 -5.36
C PHE A 36 0.03 0.56 -6.58
N SER A 37 1.06 1.42 -6.60
CA SER A 37 2.03 1.46 -7.69
C SER A 37 2.74 0.11 -7.89
N CYS A 38 3.25 -0.52 -6.82
CA CYS A 38 3.88 -1.83 -6.91
C CYS A 38 2.89 -2.99 -7.12
N GLN A 39 1.60 -2.76 -6.86
CA GLN A 39 0.55 -3.75 -7.13
C GLN A 39 0.15 -3.73 -8.62
N GLU A 40 0.07 -2.55 -9.24
CA GLU A 40 -0.24 -2.37 -10.66
C GLU A 40 0.88 -2.93 -11.57
N GLU A 41 2.15 -2.78 -11.18
CA GLU A 41 3.31 -3.38 -11.88
C GLU A 41 3.29 -4.92 -11.97
N LYS A 42 2.35 -5.60 -11.30
CA LYS A 42 2.18 -7.05 -11.39
C LYS A 42 1.09 -7.49 -12.38
N ILE A 43 0.40 -6.55 -13.02
CA ILE A 43 -0.69 -6.82 -13.97
C ILE A 43 -0.25 -6.35 -15.37
N ASP A 44 0.85 -6.91 -15.87
CA ASP A 44 1.21 -6.88 -17.29
C ASP A 44 1.25 -8.34 -17.78
N ASP A 45 0.06 -8.93 -18.02
CA ASP A 45 -0.15 -10.22 -18.70
C ASP A 45 -1.35 -10.07 -19.66
#